data_AF-A0AA43UDA1-F1
#
_entry.id   AF-A0AA43UDA1-F1
#
_cell.length_a   1.000
_cell.length_b   1.000
_cell.length_c   1.000
_cell.angle_alpha   90.00
_cell.angle_beta   90.00
_cell.angle_gamma   90.00
#
_symmetry.space_group_name_H-M   'P 1'
#
loop_
_entity.id
_entity.type
_entity.pdbx_description
1 polymer ?
#
loop_
_entity_poly.entity_id
_entity_poly.type
_entity_poly.pdbx_seq_one_letter_code
_entity_poly.pdbx_strand_id
1 'polypeptide(L)'
;MTDRESFLGINDIILKNMEIRKYDYKLEKELNNCGSFLSICFNTEHDVLCAAEEVSKQYTCIVYQTEDEKYYNIAIPACKDGNQLFDSKYAHEYGKEICLKYHGGGFVTNFGDLTSFDEQGELIGWMDGSWWEDDVLFFSDEIMALQLCGIDDKTILGLDRENFNVLTQKLGDTYDESKYNARRLLKKEDNANIYTITYCESCYPEMLKVLGDERPPILHYIGDEELLERTDSIAIIGARNADRKGYEVAYSLGADAAKRDKVVISGLALGCDAAAHRGCLDAGGKTIAIVATGLDIVHPKEHKSLQEEIVKSGGLVISEHPIGVKANPTRLVARNRLQAALAEKVVVAQCPIKSGTMYTVEFAEKYGKKIYAAEFNKENEYNSGNCFLLKENKAKPISILWSE
;
A
#
# COMPACT_ATOMS: atom_id res chain seq x y z
N MET A 1 -40.08 -31.33 -13.89
CA MET A 1 -40.16 -30.33 -12.81
C MET A 1 -39.55 -30.98 -11.58
N THR A 2 -38.22 -31.19 -11.56
CA THR A 2 -37.20 -30.29 -10.99
C THR A 2 -37.42 -30.01 -9.51
N ASP A 3 -36.84 -30.91 -8.73
CA ASP A 3 -36.60 -30.84 -7.30
C ASP A 3 -35.81 -29.59 -6.91
N ARG A 4 -36.22 -28.97 -5.81
CA ARG A 4 -35.49 -27.94 -5.10
C ARG A 4 -34.51 -28.61 -4.15
N GLU A 5 -33.29 -28.82 -4.62
CA GLU A 5 -32.15 -29.19 -3.77
C GLU A 5 -31.49 -27.95 -3.15
N SER A 6 -30.97 -28.19 -1.93
CA SER A 6 -29.83 -27.56 -1.27
C SER A 6 -29.92 -26.07 -0.92
N PHE A 7 -30.40 -25.77 0.29
CA PHE A 7 -29.79 -24.83 1.24
C PHE A 7 -30.28 -25.20 2.65
N LEU A 8 -29.76 -26.31 3.16
CA LEU A 8 -29.86 -26.65 4.59
C LEU A 8 -28.67 -25.98 5.28
N GLY A 9 -28.98 -25.02 6.15
CA GLY A 9 -28.00 -24.27 6.91
C GLY A 9 -27.19 -25.17 7.85
N ILE A 10 -25.91 -24.83 7.99
CA ILE A 10 -24.91 -25.47 8.84
C ILE A 10 -25.32 -25.56 10.33
N ASN A 11 -26.32 -24.79 10.75
CA ASN A 11 -26.84 -24.78 12.13
C ASN A 11 -27.42 -26.13 12.61
N ASP A 12 -27.96 -26.98 11.72
CA ASP A 12 -28.58 -28.24 12.15
C ASP A 12 -27.58 -29.40 12.38
N ILE A 13 -26.33 -29.26 11.92
CA ILE A 13 -25.32 -30.32 12.04
C ILE A 13 -24.61 -30.28 13.40
N ILE A 14 -24.50 -29.11 14.02
CA ILE A 14 -23.74 -28.94 15.27
C ILE A 14 -24.61 -29.19 16.52
N LEU A 15 -25.92 -28.97 16.43
CA LEU A 15 -26.81 -29.02 17.62
C LEU A 15 -27.29 -30.42 18.02
N LYS A 16 -27.02 -31.47 17.24
CA LYS A 16 -27.59 -32.81 17.54
C LYS A 16 -26.79 -33.71 18.48
N ASN A 17 -25.55 -33.35 18.85
CA ASN A 17 -24.66 -34.29 19.56
C ASN A 17 -23.90 -33.73 20.78
N MET A 18 -24.30 -32.60 21.38
CA MET A 18 -23.62 -32.11 22.60
C MET A 18 -24.60 -31.90 23.76
N GLU A 19 -24.49 -32.74 24.79
CA GLU A 19 -25.03 -32.45 26.12
C GLU A 19 -24.25 -31.28 26.74
N ILE A 20 -24.80 -30.08 26.65
CA ILE A 20 -24.22 -28.88 27.27
C ILE A 20 -24.38 -29.00 28.79
N ARG A 21 -23.29 -29.29 29.52
CA ARG A 21 -23.21 -29.08 30.97
C ARG A 21 -22.32 -27.88 31.26
N LYS A 22 -22.94 -26.89 31.92
CA LYS A 22 -22.46 -25.55 32.33
C LYS A 22 -22.38 -24.50 31.22
N TYR A 23 -23.48 -23.75 31.16
CA TYR A 23 -23.67 -22.50 30.45
C TYR A 23 -22.95 -21.38 31.21
N ASP A 24 -21.89 -20.77 30.66
CA ASP A 24 -21.24 -19.60 31.27
C ASP A 24 -21.83 -18.29 30.72
N TYR A 25 -22.67 -17.67 31.55
CA TYR A 25 -23.46 -16.48 31.24
C TYR A 25 -22.62 -15.20 31.05
N LYS A 26 -21.33 -15.22 31.40
CA LYS A 26 -20.45 -14.04 31.34
C LYS A 26 -19.91 -13.80 29.93
N LEU A 27 -19.53 -14.87 29.24
CA LEU A 27 -19.01 -14.83 27.86
C LEU A 27 -20.09 -14.36 26.88
N GLU A 28 -21.33 -14.81 27.04
CA GLU A 28 -22.47 -14.44 26.20
C GLU A 28 -22.78 -12.93 26.25
N LYS A 29 -22.51 -12.26 27.38
CA LYS A 29 -22.79 -10.83 27.55
C LYS A 29 -21.73 -9.92 26.93
N GLU A 30 -20.49 -10.41 26.84
CA GLU A 30 -19.41 -9.73 26.10
C GLU A 30 -19.53 -10.01 24.60
N LEU A 31 -19.90 -11.22 24.21
CA LEU A 31 -20.09 -11.65 22.81
C LEU A 31 -21.33 -11.05 22.14
N ASN A 32 -22.45 -10.85 22.85
CA ASN A 32 -23.69 -10.28 22.27
C ASN A 32 -23.60 -8.78 21.91
N ASN A 33 -22.50 -8.09 22.25
CA ASN A 33 -22.27 -6.71 21.84
C ASN A 33 -21.57 -6.57 20.47
N CYS A 34 -21.09 -7.67 19.88
CA CYS A 34 -20.29 -7.68 18.65
C CYS A 34 -21.07 -8.39 17.53
N GLY A 35 -21.70 -7.61 16.65
CA GLY A 35 -22.73 -8.05 15.72
C GLY A 35 -22.28 -8.75 14.43
N SER A 36 -21.31 -9.65 14.43
CA SER A 36 -20.95 -10.44 13.23
C SER A 36 -20.31 -11.81 13.53
N PHE A 37 -20.29 -12.68 12.51
CA PHE A 37 -20.07 -14.14 12.56
C PHE A 37 -18.85 -14.60 13.37
N LEU A 38 -19.09 -15.65 14.17
CA LEU A 38 -18.13 -16.31 15.03
C LEU A 38 -17.96 -17.77 14.57
N SER A 39 -16.75 -18.19 14.24
CA SER A 39 -16.43 -19.63 14.16
C SER A 39 -15.75 -20.04 15.46
N ILE A 40 -16.39 -20.93 16.22
CA ILE A 40 -15.86 -21.49 17.47
C ILE A 40 -15.42 -22.93 17.19
N CYS A 41 -14.17 -23.28 17.45
CA CYS A 41 -13.69 -24.66 17.41
C CYS A 41 -13.47 -25.19 18.83
N PHE A 42 -13.97 -26.40 19.09
CA PHE A 42 -13.81 -27.14 20.36
C PHE A 42 -12.90 -28.35 20.15
N ASN A 43 -12.07 -28.68 21.14
CA ASN A 43 -11.41 -29.99 21.23
C ASN A 43 -12.44 -31.07 21.68
N THR A 44 -12.15 -32.34 21.39
CA THR A 44 -12.83 -33.55 21.90
C THR A 44 -13.05 -33.61 23.42
N GLU A 45 -12.43 -32.73 24.21
CA GLU A 45 -12.63 -32.61 25.68
C GLU A 45 -13.36 -31.32 26.12
N HIS A 46 -13.99 -30.59 25.19
CA HIS A 46 -14.89 -29.44 25.42
C HIS A 46 -14.27 -28.10 25.86
N ASP A 47 -12.95 -27.93 25.84
CA ASP A 47 -12.34 -26.60 26.00
C ASP A 47 -12.35 -25.81 24.68
N VAL A 48 -12.65 -24.51 24.78
CA VAL A 48 -12.70 -23.56 23.65
C VAL A 48 -11.27 -23.29 23.19
N LEU A 49 -10.89 -23.78 22.02
CA LEU A 49 -9.51 -23.62 21.53
C LEU A 49 -9.31 -22.37 20.67
N CYS A 50 -10.38 -21.86 20.03
CA CYS A 50 -10.30 -20.69 19.17
C CYS A 50 -11.68 -20.06 18.97
N ALA A 51 -11.76 -18.74 19.17
CA ALA A 51 -12.79 -17.89 18.59
C ALA A 51 -12.14 -16.98 17.54
N ALA A 52 -12.60 -17.07 16.29
CA ALA A 52 -12.18 -16.18 15.22
C ALA A 52 -13.26 -15.13 14.93
N GLU A 53 -12.91 -13.85 15.04
CA GLU A 53 -13.74 -12.72 14.62
C GLU A 53 -13.09 -12.03 13.41
N GLU A 54 -13.88 -11.76 12.37
CA GLU A 54 -13.49 -10.86 11.28
C GLU A 54 -13.60 -9.42 11.80
N VAL A 55 -12.49 -8.87 12.31
CA VAL A 55 -12.47 -7.51 12.92
C VAL A 55 -12.43 -6.43 11.84
N SER A 56 -11.84 -6.75 10.68
CA SER A 56 -11.93 -5.98 9.43
C SER A 56 -11.46 -6.85 8.25
N LYS A 57 -11.67 -6.42 7.00
CA LYS A 57 -11.09 -7.08 5.81
C LYS A 57 -9.56 -7.13 5.81
N GLN A 58 -8.90 -6.54 6.80
CA GLN A 58 -7.44 -6.49 6.94
C GLN A 58 -6.92 -7.40 8.05
N TYR A 59 -7.73 -7.86 9.00
CA TYR A 59 -7.25 -8.67 10.15
C TYR A 59 -8.27 -9.71 10.62
N THR A 60 -7.78 -10.92 10.92
CA THR A 60 -8.49 -11.97 11.67
C THR A 60 -7.93 -12.00 13.09
N CYS A 61 -8.80 -11.92 14.11
CA CYS A 61 -8.40 -12.09 15.50
C CYS A 61 -8.63 -13.54 15.92
N ILE A 62 -7.61 -14.20 16.46
CA ILE A 62 -7.68 -15.55 17.04
C ILE A 62 -7.55 -15.40 18.55
N VAL A 63 -8.60 -15.77 19.29
CA VAL A 63 -8.58 -15.84 20.75
C VAL A 63 -8.42 -17.29 21.17
N TYR A 64 -7.35 -17.64 21.89
CA TYR A 64 -7.17 -18.98 22.45
C TYR A 64 -7.03 -18.94 23.97
N GLN A 65 -7.55 -19.98 24.62
CA GLN A 65 -7.46 -20.20 26.07
C GLN A 65 -6.45 -21.31 26.34
N THR A 66 -5.50 -21.08 27.25
CA THR A 66 -4.56 -22.11 27.71
C THR A 66 -5.14 -22.90 28.90
N GLU A 67 -4.54 -24.05 29.23
CA GLU A 67 -4.92 -24.90 30.37
C GLU A 67 -4.92 -24.16 31.72
N ASP A 68 -4.26 -23.00 31.81
CA ASP A 68 -4.20 -22.13 32.99
C ASP A 68 -5.28 -21.02 33.01
N GLU A 69 -6.35 -21.12 32.20
CA GLU A 69 -7.44 -20.13 32.07
C GLU A 69 -7.00 -18.71 31.62
N LYS A 70 -5.85 -18.58 30.97
CA LYS A 70 -5.39 -17.31 30.37
C LYS A 70 -5.84 -17.19 28.92
N TYR A 71 -6.30 -16.01 28.54
CA TYR A 71 -6.73 -15.68 27.18
C TYR A 71 -5.67 -14.82 26.49
N TYR A 72 -5.33 -15.18 25.26
CA TYR A 72 -4.40 -14.42 24.41
C TYR A 72 -5.08 -14.02 23.10
N ASN A 73 -4.87 -12.78 22.67
CA ASN A 73 -5.37 -12.25 21.40
C ASN A 73 -4.23 -12.21 20.39
N ILE A 74 -4.36 -12.91 19.27
CA ILE A 74 -3.43 -12.83 18.14
C ILE A 74 -4.15 -12.20 16.95
N ALA A 75 -3.62 -11.12 16.40
CA ALA A 75 -4.11 -10.50 15.17
C ALA A 75 -3.27 -10.97 13.98
N ILE A 76 -3.92 -11.56 12.96
CA ILE A 76 -3.26 -12.02 11.72
C ILE A 76 -3.81 -11.21 10.54
N PRO A 77 -2.98 -10.70 9.61
CA PRO A 77 -3.47 -9.98 8.44
C PRO A 77 -4.33 -10.87 7.53
N ALA A 78 -5.46 -10.36 7.06
CA ALA A 78 -6.38 -11.09 6.19
C ALA A 78 -5.93 -11.03 4.71
N CYS A 79 -5.88 -12.17 4.02
CA CYS A 79 -5.52 -12.26 2.60
C CYS A 79 -6.76 -11.96 1.72
N LYS A 80 -6.59 -11.10 0.70
CA LYS A 80 -7.69 -10.43 -0.04
C LYS A 80 -8.50 -11.32 -1.00
N ASP A 81 -7.98 -12.48 -1.41
CA ASP A 81 -8.68 -13.37 -2.33
C ASP A 81 -8.99 -14.69 -1.65
N GLY A 82 -10.27 -14.90 -1.31
CA GLY A 82 -10.77 -16.09 -0.63
C GLY A 82 -10.64 -17.42 -1.39
N ASN A 83 -9.64 -17.59 -2.28
CA ASN A 83 -9.36 -18.84 -2.99
C ASN A 83 -7.88 -19.10 -3.39
N GLN A 84 -6.89 -18.27 -3.01
CA GLN A 84 -5.47 -18.62 -3.25
C GLN A 84 -4.58 -18.22 -2.07
N LEU A 85 -3.91 -19.21 -1.48
CA LEU A 85 -2.85 -19.03 -0.48
C LEU A 85 -1.52 -19.53 -1.09
N PHE A 86 -0.72 -18.56 -1.54
CA PHE A 86 0.74 -18.58 -1.79
C PHE A 86 1.34 -19.53 -2.86
N ASP A 87 2.11 -18.97 -3.80
CA ASP A 87 2.97 -19.67 -4.76
C ASP A 87 4.35 -20.00 -4.13
N SER A 88 4.67 -21.29 -4.09
CA SER A 88 5.78 -21.91 -3.38
C SER A 88 7.16 -21.85 -4.06
N LYS A 89 7.35 -21.06 -5.14
CA LYS A 89 8.52 -21.27 -6.03
C LYS A 89 9.81 -20.49 -5.73
N TYR A 90 9.84 -19.65 -4.70
CA TYR A 90 11.06 -18.90 -4.32
C TYR A 90 11.69 -19.30 -2.96
N ALA A 91 11.06 -20.19 -2.20
CA ALA A 91 11.44 -20.50 -0.81
C ALA A 91 12.54 -21.58 -0.65
N HIS A 92 13.33 -21.89 -1.69
CA HIS A 92 14.22 -23.06 -1.66
C HIS A 92 15.72 -22.78 -1.39
N GLU A 93 16.15 -21.53 -1.14
CA GLU A 93 17.60 -21.26 -0.99
C GLU A 93 18.05 -20.51 0.28
N TYR A 94 17.15 -19.92 1.07
CA TYR A 94 17.55 -19.26 2.34
C TYR A 94 16.56 -19.55 3.46
N GLY A 95 16.77 -20.66 4.16
CA GLY A 95 15.88 -21.12 5.22
C GLY A 95 15.74 -20.13 6.38
N LYS A 96 14.54 -19.57 6.56
CA LYS A 96 13.50 -20.02 7.53
C LYS A 96 12.38 -18.97 7.54
N GLU A 97 11.18 -19.38 7.11
CA GLU A 97 9.99 -18.54 6.95
C GLU A 97 8.75 -19.36 7.36
N ILE A 98 7.79 -18.77 8.08
CA ILE A 98 6.57 -19.44 8.56
C ILE A 98 5.53 -19.44 7.44
N CYS A 99 5.10 -20.64 7.03
CA CYS A 99 4.24 -20.88 5.86
C CYS A 99 2.89 -21.48 6.32
N LEU A 100 1.76 -20.83 6.00
CA LEU A 100 0.42 -21.40 6.22
C LEU A 100 -0.16 -21.89 4.88
N LYS A 101 -0.38 -23.21 4.73
CA LYS A 101 -0.99 -23.83 3.54
C LYS A 101 -2.45 -24.24 3.80
N TYR A 102 -3.34 -23.90 2.86
CA TYR A 102 -4.72 -24.36 2.82
C TYR A 102 -4.84 -25.66 2.03
N HIS A 103 -5.51 -26.66 2.60
CA HIS A 103 -6.02 -27.80 1.86
C HIS A 103 -7.55 -27.81 2.01
N GLY A 104 -8.24 -27.73 0.87
CA GLY A 104 -9.69 -27.63 0.79
C GLY A 104 -10.37 -28.62 1.73
N GLY A 105 -11.03 -28.10 2.76
CA GLY A 105 -11.76 -28.88 3.76
C GLY A 105 -11.52 -28.52 5.22
N GLY A 106 -10.58 -27.63 5.55
CA GLY A 106 -10.40 -27.13 6.93
C GLY A 106 -9.10 -26.37 7.15
N PHE A 107 -9.02 -25.61 8.25
CA PHE A 107 -7.80 -24.97 8.72
C PHE A 107 -6.92 -26.01 9.44
N VAL A 108 -5.66 -26.14 9.05
CA VAL A 108 -4.63 -26.85 9.82
C VAL A 108 -3.58 -25.82 10.19
N THR A 109 -3.58 -25.39 11.45
CA THR A 109 -2.50 -24.60 12.04
C THR A 109 -1.41 -25.56 12.50
N ASN A 110 -0.19 -25.43 11.97
CA ASN A 110 0.96 -26.06 12.59
C ASN A 110 1.40 -25.17 13.76
N PHE A 111 1.03 -25.56 14.98
CA PHE A 111 1.34 -24.87 16.25
C PHE A 111 2.83 -24.90 16.64
N GLY A 112 3.74 -25.25 15.72
CA GLY A 112 5.13 -25.58 16.03
C GLY A 112 6.02 -24.39 16.43
N ASP A 113 5.65 -23.16 16.08
CA ASP A 113 6.62 -22.04 16.14
C ASP A 113 6.33 -21.00 17.25
N LEU A 114 5.34 -21.23 18.12
CA LEU A 114 5.10 -20.40 19.32
C LEU A 114 5.58 -21.06 20.62
N THR A 115 6.04 -22.30 20.53
CA THR A 115 6.44 -23.16 21.66
C THR A 115 7.67 -23.97 21.28
N SER A 116 8.73 -23.90 22.09
CA SER A 116 9.92 -24.74 21.90
C SER A 116 9.70 -26.11 22.53
N PHE A 117 10.04 -27.16 21.79
CA PHE A 117 10.03 -28.55 22.25
C PHE A 117 11.44 -29.14 22.12
N ASP A 118 11.82 -30.03 23.03
CA ASP A 118 13.10 -30.75 22.92
C ASP A 118 13.05 -31.86 21.87
N GLU A 119 14.17 -32.55 21.66
CA GLU A 119 14.28 -33.65 20.68
C GLU A 119 13.38 -34.86 21.03
N GLN A 120 12.79 -34.89 22.22
CA GLN A 120 11.87 -35.92 22.70
C GLN A 120 10.39 -35.47 22.65
N GLY A 121 10.13 -34.21 22.29
CA GLY A 121 8.79 -33.65 22.16
C GLY A 121 8.21 -33.10 23.46
N GLU A 122 9.02 -32.87 24.50
CA GLU A 122 8.56 -32.18 25.72
C GLU A 122 8.67 -30.66 25.58
N LEU A 123 7.66 -29.95 26.07
CA LEU A 123 7.56 -28.49 26.03
C LEU A 123 8.62 -27.85 26.94
N ILE A 124 9.56 -27.12 26.35
CA ILE A 124 10.68 -26.47 27.05
C ILE A 124 10.55 -24.95 27.18
N GLY A 125 9.55 -24.33 26.55
CA GLY A 125 9.23 -22.92 26.79
C GLY A 125 8.24 -22.31 25.79
N TRP A 126 7.59 -21.22 26.21
CA TRP A 126 6.77 -20.36 25.36
C TRP A 126 7.62 -19.21 24.83
N MET A 127 7.55 -18.91 23.54
CA MET A 127 8.13 -17.67 23.02
C MET A 127 7.30 -16.49 23.55
N ASP A 128 7.94 -15.56 24.27
CA ASP A 128 7.23 -14.39 24.76
C ASP A 128 6.80 -13.48 23.60
N GLY A 129 5.72 -12.73 23.80
CA GLY A 129 5.16 -11.81 22.82
C GLY A 129 5.99 -10.54 22.57
N SER A 130 7.26 -10.47 23.03
CA SER A 130 8.10 -9.28 22.84
C SER A 130 8.42 -8.99 21.36
N TRP A 131 8.24 -9.97 20.48
CA TRP A 131 8.45 -9.79 19.03
C TRP A 131 7.35 -8.98 18.33
N TRP A 132 6.21 -8.72 18.98
CA TRP A 132 5.09 -7.96 18.37
C TRP A 132 4.98 -6.52 18.88
N GLU A 133 5.70 -6.16 19.96
CA GLU A 133 5.68 -4.79 20.50
C GLU A 133 6.62 -3.83 19.74
N ASP A 134 7.57 -4.35 18.96
CA ASP A 134 8.64 -3.54 18.35
C ASP A 134 8.40 -3.10 16.89
N ASP A 135 7.47 -3.72 16.15
CA ASP A 135 7.44 -3.58 14.68
C ASP A 135 6.39 -2.60 14.10
N VAL A 136 5.35 -2.19 14.86
CA VAL A 136 4.40 -1.14 14.40
C VAL A 136 4.34 -0.01 15.43
N LEU A 137 5.13 1.04 15.20
CA LEU A 137 5.22 2.18 16.11
C LEU A 137 3.91 2.98 16.22
N PHE A 138 3.18 3.15 15.09
CA PHE A 138 1.95 3.95 15.02
C PHE A 138 0.92 3.39 14.04
N PHE A 139 -0.36 3.47 14.41
CA PHE A 139 -1.46 3.14 13.52
C PHE A 139 -1.76 4.27 12.52
N SER A 140 -2.40 3.94 11.40
CA SER A 140 -2.79 4.91 10.37
C SER A 140 -3.71 6.02 10.90
N ASP A 141 -4.62 5.70 11.83
CA ASP A 141 -5.50 6.70 12.45
C ASP A 141 -4.74 7.65 13.39
N GLU A 142 -3.70 7.17 14.06
CA GLU A 142 -2.81 7.98 14.91
C GLU A 142 -1.97 8.96 14.08
N ILE A 143 -1.32 8.48 13.02
CA ILE A 143 -0.53 9.31 12.10
C ILE A 143 -1.43 10.37 11.46
N MET A 144 -2.59 9.95 10.94
CA MET A 144 -3.53 10.87 10.30
C MET A 144 -4.11 11.89 11.30
N ALA A 145 -4.37 11.50 12.55
CA ALA A 145 -4.81 12.42 13.59
C ALA A 145 -3.78 13.53 13.86
N LEU A 146 -2.49 13.18 13.93
CA LEU A 146 -1.42 14.16 14.09
C LEU A 146 -1.36 15.14 12.91
N GLN A 147 -1.50 14.65 11.67
CA GLN A 147 -1.56 15.52 10.49
C GLN A 147 -2.79 16.45 10.54
N LEU A 148 -3.95 15.97 11.00
CA LEU A 148 -5.16 16.79 11.18
C LEU A 148 -4.99 17.84 12.29
N CYS A 149 -4.21 17.55 13.33
CA CYS A 149 -3.78 18.53 14.33
C CYS A 149 -2.78 19.57 13.78
N GLY A 150 -2.30 19.42 12.54
CA GLY A 150 -1.31 20.31 11.92
C GLY A 150 0.13 20.02 12.31
N ILE A 151 0.41 18.83 12.86
CA ILE A 151 1.78 18.38 13.09
C ILE A 151 2.41 18.04 11.74
N ASP A 152 3.62 18.54 11.50
CA ASP A 152 4.32 18.34 10.23
C ASP A 152 4.91 16.92 10.12
N ASP A 153 5.07 16.47 8.88
CA ASP A 153 5.53 15.13 8.54
C ASP A 153 6.89 14.78 9.16
N LYS A 154 7.83 15.74 9.19
CA LYS A 154 9.15 15.55 9.79
C LYS A 154 9.04 15.23 11.28
N THR A 155 8.22 16.00 11.99
CA THR A 155 7.95 15.73 13.41
C THR A 155 7.36 14.34 13.59
N ILE A 156 6.37 13.93 12.78
CA ILE A 156 5.74 12.61 12.87
C ILE A 156 6.75 11.47 12.65
N LEU A 157 7.57 11.56 11.59
CA LEU A 157 8.57 10.53 11.26
C LEU A 157 9.61 10.31 12.36
N GLY A 158 9.88 11.33 13.18
CA GLY A 158 10.85 11.29 14.28
C GLY A 158 10.25 10.91 15.63
N LEU A 159 8.95 10.59 15.72
CA LEU A 159 8.32 10.19 16.97
C LEU A 159 8.69 8.75 17.34
N ASP A 160 8.95 8.55 18.62
CA ASP A 160 8.84 7.26 19.30
C ASP A 160 7.54 7.24 20.14
N ARG A 161 7.23 6.09 20.74
CA ARG A 161 5.98 5.94 21.50
C ARG A 161 5.92 6.85 22.74
N GLU A 162 7.05 7.12 23.39
CA GLU A 162 7.10 8.01 24.56
C GLU A 162 6.78 9.46 24.17
N ASN A 163 7.47 9.99 23.16
CA ASN A 163 7.26 11.34 22.64
C ASN A 163 5.87 11.52 22.03
N PHE A 164 5.32 10.48 21.40
CA PHE A 164 3.93 10.47 20.96
C PHE A 164 2.94 10.61 22.12
N ASN A 165 3.12 9.86 23.21
CA ASN A 165 2.24 9.95 24.37
C ASN A 165 2.31 11.35 25.00
N VAL A 166 3.51 11.93 25.11
CA VAL A 166 3.70 13.31 25.60
C VAL A 166 3.03 14.33 24.68
N LEU A 167 3.18 14.18 23.36
CA LEU A 167 2.58 15.09 22.37
C LEU A 167 1.06 15.03 22.39
N THR A 168 0.49 13.82 22.36
CA THR A 168 -0.96 13.61 22.36
C THR A 168 -1.60 14.06 23.67
N GLN A 169 -0.94 13.86 24.82
CA GLN A 169 -1.39 14.43 26.09
C GLN A 169 -1.39 15.96 26.09
N LYS A 170 -0.38 16.60 25.47
CA LYS A 170 -0.35 18.07 25.32
C LYS A 170 -1.45 18.58 24.39
N LEU A 171 -1.79 17.84 23.35
CA LEU A 171 -2.87 18.17 22.42
C LEU A 171 -4.26 17.95 23.04
N GLY A 172 -4.40 17.00 23.96
CA GLY A 172 -5.64 16.71 24.70
C GLY A 172 -6.83 16.49 23.78
N ASP A 173 -7.95 17.17 24.07
CA ASP A 173 -9.20 17.08 23.32
C ASP A 173 -9.03 17.32 21.80
N THR A 174 -8.05 18.14 21.40
CA THR A 174 -7.77 18.40 19.98
C THR A 174 -7.32 17.14 19.26
N TYR A 175 -6.50 16.32 19.91
CA TYR A 175 -6.06 15.04 19.38
C TYR A 175 -7.20 14.02 19.37
N ASP A 176 -8.01 13.96 20.42
CA ASP A 176 -9.14 13.03 20.47
C ASP A 176 -10.18 13.32 19.37
N GLU A 177 -10.49 14.59 19.13
CA GLU A 177 -11.35 15.01 18.01
C GLU A 177 -10.72 14.66 16.65
N SER A 178 -9.42 14.93 16.49
CA SER A 178 -8.69 14.60 15.27
C SER A 178 -8.61 13.09 15.02
N LYS A 179 -8.45 12.27 16.06
CA LYS A 179 -8.45 10.81 15.98
C LYS A 179 -9.82 10.26 15.60
N TYR A 180 -10.89 10.83 16.15
CA TYR A 180 -12.25 10.52 15.70
C TYR A 180 -12.46 10.88 14.22
N ASN A 181 -12.01 12.06 13.79
CA ASN A 181 -12.11 12.49 12.40
C ASN A 181 -11.26 11.63 11.45
N ALA A 182 -10.04 11.26 11.84
CA ALA A 182 -9.16 10.36 11.10
C ALA A 182 -9.84 9.01 10.85
N ARG A 183 -10.38 8.37 11.89
CA ARG A 183 -11.16 7.12 11.77
C ARG A 183 -12.33 7.25 10.81
N ARG A 184 -13.03 8.38 10.83
CA ARG A 184 -14.14 8.64 9.88
C ARG A 184 -13.67 8.79 8.44
N LEU A 185 -12.51 9.39 8.21
CA LEU A 185 -11.92 9.53 6.88
C LEU A 185 -11.42 8.18 6.35
N LEU A 186 -10.67 7.42 7.16
CA LEU A 186 -10.21 6.07 6.81
C LEU A 186 -11.40 5.14 6.50
N LYS A 187 -12.48 5.22 7.29
CA LYS A 187 -13.71 4.46 6.98
C LYS A 187 -14.35 4.89 5.65
N LYS A 188 -14.28 6.17 5.26
CA LYS A 188 -14.77 6.61 3.95
C LYS A 188 -13.87 6.11 2.82
N GLU A 189 -12.57 6.07 3.04
CA GLU A 189 -11.59 5.52 2.10
C GLU A 189 -11.85 4.04 1.87
N ASP A 190 -12.00 3.24 2.93
CA ASP A 190 -12.32 1.81 2.83
C ASP A 190 -13.62 1.56 2.05
N ASN A 191 -14.68 2.31 2.34
CA ASN A 191 -15.94 2.24 1.57
C ASN A 191 -15.78 2.60 0.08
N ALA A 192 -14.76 3.38 -0.27
CA ALA A 192 -14.42 3.75 -1.63
C ALA A 192 -13.36 2.82 -2.26
N ASN A 193 -12.95 1.75 -1.57
CA ASN A 193 -11.83 0.86 -1.93
C ASN A 193 -10.49 1.62 -2.06
N ILE A 194 -10.32 2.67 -1.28
CA ILE A 194 -9.05 3.37 -1.09
C ILE A 194 -8.41 2.80 0.16
N TYR A 195 -7.17 2.37 0.02
CA TYR A 195 -6.39 1.79 1.10
C TYR A 195 -5.25 2.72 1.47
N THR A 196 -4.63 2.46 2.62
CA THR A 196 -3.63 3.31 3.22
C THR A 196 -2.45 2.46 3.68
N ILE A 197 -1.26 3.02 3.52
CA ILE A 197 0.00 2.45 4.00
C ILE A 197 0.82 3.52 4.70
N THR A 198 1.50 3.16 5.78
CA THR A 198 2.23 4.03 6.69
C THR A 198 3.72 3.72 6.67
N TYR A 199 4.55 4.69 7.04
CA TYR A 199 6.00 4.52 7.05
C TYR A 199 6.52 3.46 8.05
N CYS A 200 5.65 2.96 8.93
CA CYS A 200 5.92 1.89 9.89
C CYS A 200 5.71 0.50 9.28
N GLU A 201 5.01 0.39 8.15
CA GLU A 201 4.70 -0.90 7.53
C GLU A 201 5.82 -1.35 6.58
N SER A 202 6.08 -2.66 6.54
CA SER A 202 7.16 -3.25 5.74
C SER A 202 6.97 -3.09 4.23
N CYS A 203 5.72 -3.00 3.76
CA CYS A 203 5.38 -2.75 2.36
C CYS A 203 5.53 -1.26 1.97
N TYR A 204 5.90 -0.38 2.91
CA TYR A 204 6.08 1.03 2.61
C TYR A 204 7.30 1.20 1.68
N PRO A 205 7.19 1.98 0.58
CA PRO A 205 8.23 1.97 -0.45
C PRO A 205 9.59 2.40 0.06
N GLU A 206 10.55 1.48 0.04
CA GLU A 206 11.93 1.72 0.46
C GLU A 206 12.60 2.87 -0.32
N MET A 207 12.24 3.01 -1.59
CA MET A 207 12.75 4.08 -2.45
C MET A 207 12.37 5.49 -1.95
N LEU A 208 11.33 5.64 -1.13
CA LEU A 208 10.96 6.93 -0.55
C LEU A 208 11.87 7.35 0.60
N LYS A 209 12.74 6.47 1.13
CA LYS A 209 13.73 6.86 2.16
C LYS A 209 14.67 7.97 1.69
N VAL A 210 14.89 8.10 0.37
CA VAL A 210 15.70 9.20 -0.20
C VAL A 210 15.13 10.60 0.06
N LEU A 211 13.83 10.69 0.39
CA LEU A 211 13.19 11.95 0.77
C LEU A 211 13.60 12.42 2.17
N GLY A 212 14.14 11.54 3.01
CA GLY A 212 14.43 11.83 4.42
C GLY A 212 13.18 12.38 5.14
N ASP A 213 13.33 13.55 5.75
CA ASP A 213 12.29 14.25 6.50
C ASP A 213 11.10 14.72 5.63
N GLU A 214 11.22 14.72 4.29
CA GLU A 214 10.14 15.10 3.35
C GLU A 214 9.25 13.91 2.93
N ARG A 215 9.53 12.72 3.48
CA ARG A 215 8.79 11.48 3.20
C ARG A 215 7.38 11.56 3.80
N PRO A 216 6.32 11.21 3.05
CA PRO A 216 4.98 11.25 3.60
C PRO A 216 4.80 10.12 4.64
N PRO A 217 4.38 10.40 5.89
CA PRO A 217 4.17 9.36 6.90
C PRO A 217 3.08 8.36 6.50
N ILE A 218 2.18 8.78 5.62
CA ILE A 218 1.03 8.01 5.15
C ILE A 218 0.86 8.20 3.64
N LEU A 219 0.58 7.12 2.93
CA LEU A 219 0.21 7.09 1.53
C LEU A 219 -1.15 6.42 1.39
N HIS A 220 -1.97 6.96 0.50
CA HIS A 220 -3.25 6.39 0.11
C HIS A 220 -3.11 5.82 -1.31
N TYR A 221 -3.76 4.70 -1.58
CA TYR A 221 -3.65 4.06 -2.89
C TYR A 221 -4.94 3.34 -3.33
N ILE A 222 -5.07 3.17 -4.65
CA ILE A 222 -6.02 2.27 -5.31
C ILE A 222 -5.29 1.45 -6.37
N GLY A 223 -5.60 0.16 -6.47
CA GLY A 223 -4.96 -0.76 -7.41
C GLY A 223 -3.95 -1.68 -6.73
N ASP A 224 -2.92 -2.07 -7.48
CA ASP A 224 -1.98 -3.12 -7.10
C ASP A 224 -0.81 -2.58 -6.26
N GLU A 225 -0.82 -2.89 -4.95
CA GLU A 225 0.18 -2.39 -4.00
C GLU A 225 1.55 -3.03 -4.15
N GLU A 226 1.67 -4.23 -4.73
CA GLU A 226 2.95 -4.90 -4.97
C GLU A 226 3.89 -4.08 -5.86
N LEU A 227 3.34 -3.17 -6.67
CA LEU A 227 4.11 -2.23 -7.48
C LEU A 227 4.94 -1.24 -6.63
N LEU A 228 4.62 -1.05 -5.35
CA LEU A 228 5.40 -0.22 -4.42
C LEU A 228 6.73 -0.85 -4.00
N GLU A 229 6.86 -2.17 -4.09
CA GLU A 229 8.08 -2.91 -3.79
C GLU A 229 9.05 -2.96 -4.98
N ARG A 230 8.58 -2.57 -6.17
CA ARG A 230 9.37 -2.59 -7.41
C ARG A 230 10.45 -1.52 -7.38
N THR A 231 11.72 -1.96 -7.47
CA THR A 231 12.88 -1.06 -7.50
C THR A 231 13.36 -0.67 -8.90
N ASP A 232 12.73 -1.19 -9.94
CA ASP A 232 13.17 -1.06 -11.34
C ASP A 232 12.20 -0.22 -12.18
N SER A 233 11.59 0.76 -11.54
CA SER A 233 10.62 1.67 -12.12
C SER A 233 11.30 2.85 -12.84
N ILE A 234 10.62 3.42 -13.84
CA ILE A 234 11.11 4.56 -14.62
C ILE A 234 10.06 5.67 -14.59
N ALA A 235 10.44 6.84 -14.08
CA ALA A 235 9.59 8.02 -14.17
C ALA A 235 9.70 8.63 -15.57
N ILE A 236 8.58 8.71 -16.28
CA ILE A 236 8.50 9.40 -17.57
C ILE A 236 7.68 10.67 -17.36
N ILE A 237 8.32 11.81 -17.60
CA ILE A 237 7.76 13.13 -17.30
C ILE A 237 7.85 14.07 -18.51
N GLY A 238 6.98 15.07 -18.56
CA GLY A 238 7.07 16.11 -19.57
C GLY A 238 6.02 17.20 -19.46
N ALA A 239 5.93 18.02 -20.50
CA ALA A 239 5.04 19.16 -20.56
C ALA A 239 3.57 18.74 -20.70
N ARG A 240 2.69 19.49 -20.05
CA ARG A 240 1.23 19.38 -20.22
C ARG A 240 0.76 19.76 -21.62
N ASN A 241 1.50 20.65 -22.28
CA ASN A 241 1.24 21.12 -23.64
C ASN A 241 2.42 20.74 -24.55
N ALA A 242 2.69 19.44 -24.64
CA ALA A 242 3.68 18.90 -25.56
C ALA A 242 3.20 19.02 -27.02
N ASP A 243 4.13 19.12 -27.97
CA ASP A 243 3.82 18.99 -29.39
C ASP A 243 3.62 17.51 -29.77
N ARG A 244 3.18 17.26 -31.02
CA ARG A 244 2.94 15.90 -31.52
C ARG A 244 4.14 14.97 -31.31
N LYS A 245 5.37 15.49 -31.49
CA LYS A 245 6.59 14.68 -31.30
C LYS A 245 6.82 14.38 -29.82
N GLY A 246 6.60 15.34 -28.93
CA GLY A 246 6.70 15.11 -27.49
C GLY A 246 5.71 14.05 -26.98
N TYR A 247 4.49 14.04 -27.52
CA TYR A 247 3.51 12.98 -27.27
C TYR A 247 3.99 11.62 -27.78
N GLU A 248 4.45 11.53 -29.03
CA GLU A 248 4.97 10.30 -29.63
C GLU A 248 6.16 9.73 -28.86
N VAL A 249 7.07 10.60 -28.40
CA VAL A 249 8.23 10.22 -27.59
C VAL A 249 7.77 9.66 -26.24
N ALA A 250 6.90 10.36 -25.51
CA ALA A 250 6.42 9.89 -24.21
C ALA A 250 5.68 8.55 -24.31
N TYR A 251 4.80 8.40 -25.30
CA TYR A 251 4.10 7.15 -25.59
C TYR A 251 5.08 6.01 -25.89
N SER A 252 6.05 6.24 -26.78
CA SER A 252 7.02 5.22 -27.16
C SER A 252 7.89 4.80 -25.98
N LEU A 253 8.30 5.75 -25.13
CA LEU A 253 9.05 5.45 -23.91
C LEU A 253 8.22 4.57 -22.94
N GLY A 254 6.93 4.87 -22.77
CA GLY A 254 6.04 4.05 -21.95
C GLY A 254 5.90 2.62 -22.48
N ALA A 255 5.71 2.48 -23.79
CA ALA A 255 5.62 1.18 -24.45
C ALA A 255 6.94 0.40 -24.39
N ASP A 256 8.07 1.07 -24.52
CA ASP A 256 9.40 0.46 -24.47
C ASP A 256 9.77 0.00 -23.06
N ALA A 257 9.38 0.76 -22.02
CA ALA A 257 9.51 0.36 -20.63
C ALA A 257 8.69 -0.90 -20.33
N ALA A 258 7.42 -0.93 -20.76
CA ALA A 258 6.53 -2.08 -20.61
C ALA A 258 7.11 -3.36 -21.26
N LYS A 259 7.61 -3.27 -22.49
CA LYS A 259 8.26 -4.41 -23.19
C LYS A 259 9.51 -4.94 -22.49
N ARG A 260 10.08 -4.16 -21.57
CA ARG A 260 11.26 -4.50 -20.76
C ARG A 260 10.90 -4.83 -19.31
N ASP A 261 9.60 -5.05 -19.06
CA ASP A 261 9.05 -5.35 -17.73
C ASP A 261 9.39 -4.29 -16.68
N LYS A 262 9.50 -3.02 -17.10
CA LYS A 262 9.73 -1.88 -16.21
C LYS A 262 8.42 -1.20 -15.85
N VAL A 263 8.26 -0.84 -14.58
CA VAL A 263 7.09 -0.10 -14.10
C VAL A 263 7.22 1.37 -14.50
N VAL A 264 6.22 1.91 -15.21
CA VAL A 264 6.21 3.33 -15.57
C VAL A 264 5.62 4.16 -14.44
N ILE A 265 6.33 5.18 -13.97
CA ILE A 265 5.83 6.16 -13.02
C ILE A 265 5.54 7.47 -13.74
N SER A 266 4.37 8.05 -13.51
CA SER A 266 4.08 9.41 -13.99
C SER A 266 2.96 10.04 -13.17
N GLY A 267 2.53 11.23 -13.59
CA GLY A 267 1.69 12.09 -12.78
C GLY A 267 0.26 12.24 -13.17
N LEU A 268 -0.21 11.45 -14.15
CA LEU A 268 -1.55 11.55 -14.70
C LEU A 268 -1.91 12.96 -15.22
N ALA A 269 -0.95 13.86 -15.40
CA ALA A 269 -1.20 15.17 -15.98
C ALA A 269 -1.55 15.05 -17.47
N LEU A 270 -2.11 16.11 -18.05
CA LEU A 270 -2.19 16.26 -19.52
C LEU A 270 -0.79 16.11 -20.13
N GLY A 271 -0.72 15.86 -21.44
CA GLY A 271 0.55 15.86 -22.14
C GLY A 271 1.31 14.56 -22.02
N CYS A 272 2.62 14.69 -21.79
CA CYS A 272 3.55 13.55 -21.76
C CYS A 272 3.19 12.51 -20.71
N ASP A 273 2.69 12.90 -19.53
CA ASP A 273 2.36 11.95 -18.46
C ASP A 273 1.29 10.95 -18.90
N ALA A 274 0.17 11.44 -19.45
CA ALA A 274 -0.89 10.58 -19.96
C ALA A 274 -0.44 9.73 -21.15
N ALA A 275 0.40 10.27 -22.04
CA ALA A 275 0.95 9.49 -23.15
C ALA A 275 1.85 8.36 -22.66
N ALA A 276 2.68 8.59 -21.64
CA ALA A 276 3.53 7.57 -21.05
C ALA A 276 2.71 6.44 -20.40
N HIS A 277 1.68 6.78 -19.62
CA HIS A 277 0.74 5.79 -19.07
C HIS A 277 0.06 5.00 -20.20
N ARG A 278 -0.44 5.69 -21.23
CA ARG A 278 -1.15 5.05 -22.35
C ARG A 278 -0.24 4.11 -23.13
N GLY A 279 0.98 4.53 -23.47
CA GLY A 279 1.93 3.67 -24.16
C GLY A 279 2.33 2.44 -23.34
N CYS A 280 2.45 2.59 -22.02
CA CYS A 280 2.71 1.47 -21.12
C CYS A 280 1.55 0.46 -21.12
N LEU A 281 0.31 0.93 -20.96
CA LEU A 281 -0.90 0.11 -20.93
C LEU A 281 -1.15 -0.59 -22.27
N ASP A 282 -1.03 0.13 -23.39
CA ASP A 282 -1.22 -0.42 -24.74
C ASP A 282 -0.18 -1.51 -25.08
N ALA A 283 0.98 -1.48 -24.42
CA ALA A 283 2.01 -2.53 -24.51
C ALA A 283 1.86 -3.65 -23.47
N GLY A 284 0.81 -3.62 -22.63
CA GLY A 284 0.53 -4.63 -21.60
C GLY A 284 1.36 -4.49 -20.33
N GLY A 285 2.02 -3.35 -20.12
CA GLY A 285 2.85 -3.08 -18.94
C GLY A 285 2.06 -2.57 -17.73
N LYS A 286 2.78 -2.36 -16.63
CA LYS A 286 2.24 -1.83 -15.37
C LYS A 286 2.72 -0.41 -15.12
N THR A 287 1.84 0.43 -14.57
CA THR A 287 2.15 1.83 -14.32
C THR A 287 1.60 2.34 -13.00
N ILE A 288 2.34 3.24 -12.36
CA ILE A 288 1.98 3.94 -11.14
C ILE A 288 1.70 5.42 -11.47
N ALA A 289 0.48 5.88 -11.22
CA ALA A 289 0.13 7.29 -11.26
C ALA A 289 0.23 7.89 -9.86
N ILE A 290 1.03 8.93 -9.69
CA ILE A 290 1.08 9.68 -8.42
C ILE A 290 0.21 10.92 -8.60
N VAL A 291 -0.75 11.21 -7.73
CA VAL A 291 -1.67 12.34 -7.89
C VAL A 291 -1.60 13.32 -6.72
N ALA A 292 -2.08 14.55 -6.95
CA ALA A 292 -2.06 15.64 -5.97
C ALA A 292 -3.46 15.92 -5.36
N THR A 293 -4.34 14.93 -5.40
CA THR A 293 -5.73 14.93 -4.92
C THR A 293 -5.95 13.78 -3.95
N GLY A 294 -7.01 13.83 -3.15
CA GLY A 294 -7.58 12.61 -2.59
C GLY A 294 -8.04 11.69 -3.74
N LEU A 295 -8.00 10.38 -3.53
CA LEU A 295 -8.26 9.40 -4.59
C LEU A 295 -9.74 9.30 -5.02
N ASP A 296 -10.64 10.00 -4.33
CA ASP A 296 -12.02 10.25 -4.76
C ASP A 296 -12.15 11.34 -5.84
N ILE A 297 -11.10 12.13 -6.06
CA ILE A 297 -11.10 13.26 -6.98
C ILE A 297 -10.05 13.04 -8.06
N VAL A 298 -10.49 12.95 -9.31
CA VAL A 298 -9.59 12.89 -10.47
C VAL A 298 -9.24 14.30 -10.94
N HIS A 299 -7.95 14.56 -11.12
CA HIS A 299 -7.43 15.79 -11.73
C HIS A 299 -6.28 15.49 -12.71
N PRO A 300 -6.38 15.91 -13.99
CA PRO A 300 -7.51 16.61 -14.62
C PRO A 300 -8.73 15.68 -14.78
N LYS A 301 -9.95 16.24 -14.84
CA LYS A 301 -11.20 15.44 -14.85
C LYS A 301 -11.31 14.55 -16.08
N GLU A 302 -10.72 15.00 -17.17
CA GLU A 302 -10.62 14.34 -18.47
C GLU A 302 -9.91 12.98 -18.37
N HIS A 303 -9.05 12.79 -17.36
CA HIS A 303 -8.28 11.56 -17.18
C HIS A 303 -8.95 10.54 -16.26
N LYS A 304 -10.25 10.71 -15.98
CA LYS A 304 -11.01 9.74 -15.18
C LYS A 304 -10.96 8.34 -15.80
N SER A 305 -11.19 8.23 -17.10
CA SER A 305 -11.12 6.94 -17.80
C SER A 305 -9.71 6.34 -17.76
N LEU A 306 -8.67 7.17 -17.90
CA LEU A 306 -7.29 6.71 -17.84
C LEU A 306 -6.93 6.20 -16.44
N GLN A 307 -7.35 6.90 -15.38
CA GLN A 307 -7.14 6.45 -14.00
C GLN A 307 -7.81 5.09 -13.74
N GLU A 308 -9.06 4.92 -14.19
CA GLU A 308 -9.78 3.66 -14.08
C GLU A 308 -9.11 2.53 -14.86
N GLU A 309 -8.55 2.84 -16.04
CA GLU A 309 -7.83 1.89 -16.89
C GLU A 309 -6.49 1.46 -16.28
N ILE A 310 -5.76 2.38 -15.64
CA ILE A 310 -4.55 2.07 -14.86
C ILE A 310 -4.87 1.01 -13.82
N VAL A 311 -5.88 1.25 -12.98
CA VAL A 311 -6.27 0.31 -11.91
C VAL A 311 -6.76 -1.02 -12.49
N LYS A 312 -7.62 -1.00 -13.52
CA LYS A 312 -8.14 -2.22 -14.16
C LYS A 312 -7.06 -3.09 -14.81
N SER A 313 -5.99 -2.48 -15.27
CA SER A 313 -4.85 -3.19 -15.87
C SER A 313 -3.87 -3.70 -14.82
N GLY A 314 -4.23 -3.62 -13.52
CA GLY A 314 -3.41 -3.96 -12.37
C GLY A 314 -2.23 -3.00 -12.19
N GLY A 315 -2.42 -1.73 -12.54
CA GLY A 315 -1.56 -0.62 -12.14
C GLY A 315 -1.99 -0.04 -10.79
N LEU A 316 -1.35 1.06 -10.41
CA LEU A 316 -1.53 1.68 -9.10
C LEU A 316 -1.73 3.18 -9.24
N VAL A 317 -2.58 3.76 -8.40
CA VAL A 317 -2.69 5.21 -8.24
C VAL A 317 -2.46 5.56 -6.79
N ILE A 318 -1.49 6.42 -6.50
CA ILE A 318 -1.12 6.80 -5.14
C ILE A 318 -1.28 8.30 -4.89
N SER A 319 -1.53 8.66 -3.64
CA SER A 319 -1.60 10.04 -3.16
C SER A 319 -1.07 10.16 -1.74
N GLU A 320 -0.46 11.28 -1.42
CA GLU A 320 -0.10 11.66 -0.03
C GLU A 320 -1.25 12.41 0.67
N HIS A 321 -2.43 12.44 0.07
CA HIS A 321 -3.56 13.22 0.56
C HIS A 321 -4.79 12.35 0.78
N PRO A 322 -5.50 12.54 1.90
CA PRO A 322 -6.71 11.79 2.16
C PRO A 322 -7.86 12.24 1.26
N ILE A 323 -8.93 11.45 1.30
CA ILE A 323 -10.17 11.70 0.58
C ILE A 323 -10.69 13.14 0.73
N GLY A 324 -11.19 13.74 -0.36
CA GLY A 324 -11.79 15.07 -0.42
C GLY A 324 -10.80 16.21 -0.70
N VAL A 325 -9.49 15.93 -0.70
CA VAL A 325 -8.46 16.95 -1.01
C VAL A 325 -8.40 17.25 -2.51
N LYS A 326 -8.48 18.54 -2.87
CA LYS A 326 -8.38 19.00 -4.25
C LYS A 326 -6.95 19.35 -4.65
N ALA A 327 -6.64 19.17 -5.93
CA ALA A 327 -5.41 19.65 -6.53
C ALA A 327 -5.32 21.18 -6.41
N ASN A 328 -4.11 21.66 -6.11
CA ASN A 328 -3.75 23.06 -6.24
C ASN A 328 -2.31 23.15 -6.80
N PRO A 329 -1.86 24.33 -7.28
CA PRO A 329 -0.53 24.47 -7.86
C PRO A 329 0.61 24.00 -6.95
N THR A 330 0.55 24.30 -5.65
CA THR A 330 1.56 23.90 -4.66
C THR A 330 1.63 22.37 -4.50
N ARG A 331 0.49 21.69 -4.34
CA ARG A 331 0.42 20.22 -4.22
C ARG A 331 0.89 19.54 -5.51
N LEU A 332 0.57 20.11 -6.67
CA LEU A 332 1.04 19.58 -7.97
C LEU A 332 2.57 19.64 -8.07
N VAL A 333 3.22 20.69 -7.56
CA VAL A 333 4.68 20.78 -7.51
C VAL A 333 5.25 19.87 -6.42
N ALA A 334 4.68 19.88 -5.21
CA ALA A 334 5.17 19.08 -4.08
C ALA A 334 5.18 17.58 -4.40
N ARG A 335 4.13 17.09 -5.05
CA ARG A 335 4.00 15.67 -5.41
C ARG A 335 5.08 15.20 -6.39
N ASN A 336 5.70 16.09 -7.16
CA ASN A 336 6.76 15.72 -8.11
C ASN A 336 7.95 15.03 -7.45
N ARG A 337 8.23 15.33 -6.18
CA ARG A 337 9.31 14.67 -5.42
C ARG A 337 9.10 13.17 -5.30
N LEU A 338 7.84 12.72 -5.18
CA LEU A 338 7.50 11.30 -5.09
C LEU A 338 7.79 10.57 -6.41
N GLN A 339 7.55 11.23 -7.55
CA GLN A 339 7.86 10.65 -8.87
C GLN A 339 9.37 10.41 -9.02
N ALA A 340 10.17 11.39 -8.62
CA ALA A 340 11.62 11.26 -8.66
C ALA A 340 12.14 10.22 -7.65
N ALA A 341 11.59 10.21 -6.43
CA ALA A 341 12.03 9.31 -5.36
C ALA A 341 11.73 7.84 -5.68
N LEU A 342 10.50 7.53 -6.12
CA LEU A 342 10.06 6.18 -6.44
C LEU A 342 10.66 5.60 -7.72
N ALA A 343 11.33 6.39 -8.55
CA ALA A 343 11.91 5.94 -9.80
C ALA A 343 13.38 5.54 -9.67
N GLU A 344 13.80 4.50 -10.39
CA GLU A 344 15.22 4.18 -10.59
C GLU A 344 15.88 5.23 -11.51
N LYS A 345 15.17 5.54 -12.60
CA LYS A 345 15.59 6.48 -13.65
C LYS A 345 14.49 7.49 -13.93
N VAL A 346 14.86 8.74 -14.19
CA VAL A 346 13.93 9.81 -14.59
C VAL A 346 14.17 10.18 -16.05
N VAL A 347 13.12 10.18 -16.87
CA VAL A 347 13.19 10.41 -18.32
C VAL A 347 12.31 11.59 -18.71
N VAL A 348 12.92 12.62 -19.26
CA VAL A 348 12.25 13.83 -19.75
C VAL A 348 11.89 13.67 -21.21
N ALA A 349 10.61 13.46 -21.50
CA ALA A 349 10.11 13.28 -22.86
C ALA A 349 10.15 14.58 -23.67
N GLN A 350 9.51 15.65 -23.18
CA GLN A 350 9.60 16.98 -23.77
C GLN A 350 9.18 18.02 -22.74
N CYS A 351 9.97 19.08 -22.52
CA CYS A 351 9.54 20.22 -21.73
C CYS A 351 10.25 21.53 -22.09
N PRO A 352 9.57 22.69 -21.91
CA PRO A 352 10.24 23.98 -21.86
C PRO A 352 11.14 24.10 -20.62
N ILE A 353 12.17 24.95 -20.69
CA ILE A 353 13.06 25.23 -19.55
C ILE A 353 12.32 25.85 -18.35
N LYS A 354 11.28 26.65 -18.60
CA LYS A 354 10.39 27.19 -17.56
C LYS A 354 9.13 26.32 -17.49
N SER A 355 9.21 25.17 -16.82
CA SER A 355 8.09 24.24 -16.71
C SER A 355 8.07 23.49 -15.38
N GLY A 356 6.89 22.98 -15.01
CA GLY A 356 6.74 22.16 -13.80
C GLY A 356 7.55 20.85 -13.85
N THR A 357 7.88 20.37 -15.05
CA THR A 357 8.73 19.19 -15.27
C THR A 357 10.13 19.39 -14.69
N MET A 358 10.67 20.62 -14.74
CA MET A 358 12.02 20.91 -14.24
C MET A 358 12.12 20.77 -12.71
N TYR A 359 11.03 20.93 -11.95
CA TYR A 359 11.04 20.61 -10.51
C TYR A 359 11.31 19.13 -10.27
N THR A 360 10.72 18.23 -11.07
CA THR A 360 11.02 16.79 -10.96
C THR A 360 12.47 16.48 -11.29
N VAL A 361 13.06 17.18 -12.27
CA VAL A 361 14.49 17.07 -12.58
C VAL A 361 15.34 17.53 -11.39
N GLU A 362 15.03 18.68 -10.79
CA GLU A 362 15.73 19.17 -9.60
C GLU A 362 15.66 18.18 -8.43
N PHE A 363 14.49 17.58 -8.20
CA PHE A 363 14.34 16.51 -7.22
C PHE A 363 15.18 15.28 -7.59
N ALA A 364 15.19 14.86 -8.85
CA ALA A 364 15.99 13.74 -9.34
C ALA A 364 17.50 13.99 -9.13
N GLU A 365 17.99 15.20 -9.40
CA GLU A 365 19.37 15.62 -9.12
C GLU A 365 19.67 15.55 -7.61
N LYS A 366 18.79 16.10 -6.77
CA LYS A 366 18.91 16.08 -5.29
C LYS A 366 19.00 14.64 -4.75
N TYR A 367 18.25 13.71 -5.34
CA TYR A 367 18.19 12.31 -4.93
C TYR A 367 19.24 11.42 -5.62
N GLY A 368 20.14 11.99 -6.43
CA GLY A 368 21.18 11.24 -7.12
C GLY A 368 20.65 10.26 -8.18
N LYS A 369 19.46 10.51 -8.74
CA LYS A 369 18.84 9.65 -9.75
C LYS A 369 19.51 9.85 -11.12
N LYS A 370 19.57 8.80 -11.93
CA LYS A 370 19.99 8.91 -13.33
C LYS A 370 18.91 9.63 -14.12
N ILE A 371 19.27 10.72 -14.80
CA ILE A 371 18.34 11.53 -15.60
C ILE A 371 18.66 11.35 -17.08
N TYR A 372 17.62 11.13 -17.88
CA TYR A 372 17.69 11.05 -19.33
C TYR A 372 16.75 12.08 -19.97
N ALA A 373 17.11 12.58 -21.15
CA ALA A 373 16.29 13.54 -21.88
C ALA A 373 16.21 13.16 -23.37
N ALA A 374 15.01 13.31 -23.94
CA ALA A 374 14.83 13.07 -25.37
C ALA A 374 15.60 14.09 -26.22
N GLU A 375 16.18 13.60 -27.32
CA GLU A 375 16.92 14.41 -28.27
C GLU A 375 16.00 14.93 -29.37
N PHE A 376 16.18 16.19 -29.77
CA PHE A 376 15.43 16.80 -30.85
C PHE A 376 16.38 17.44 -31.86
N ASN A 377 16.14 17.20 -33.16
CA ASN A 377 16.98 17.71 -34.25
C ASN A 377 17.10 19.25 -34.26
N LYS A 378 16.10 19.96 -33.75
CA LYS A 378 16.08 21.42 -33.66
C LYS A 378 15.47 21.86 -32.34
N GLU A 379 16.16 22.77 -31.66
CA GLU A 379 15.68 23.44 -30.46
C GLU A 379 14.51 24.40 -30.79
N ASN A 380 13.48 24.36 -29.97
CA ASN A 380 12.30 25.23 -30.03
C ASN A 380 11.76 25.49 -28.61
N GLU A 381 10.66 26.23 -28.51
CA GLU A 381 10.06 26.59 -27.21
C GLU A 381 9.60 25.36 -26.39
N TYR A 382 9.16 24.29 -27.05
CA TYR A 382 8.63 23.07 -26.42
C TYR A 382 9.72 22.18 -25.82
N ASN A 383 10.93 22.19 -26.40
CA ASN A 383 12.03 21.29 -26.00
C ASN A 383 13.26 22.03 -25.44
N SER A 384 13.16 23.34 -25.18
CA SER A 384 14.24 24.14 -24.61
C SER A 384 14.79 23.57 -23.29
N GLY A 385 13.96 22.91 -22.48
CA GLY A 385 14.38 22.20 -21.26
C GLY A 385 15.20 20.95 -21.58
N ASN A 386 14.77 20.11 -22.54
CA ASN A 386 15.56 18.96 -22.99
C ASN A 386 16.94 19.39 -23.50
N CYS A 387 16.98 20.41 -24.36
CA CYS A 387 18.23 20.92 -24.92
C CYS A 387 19.16 21.46 -23.82
N PHE A 388 18.62 22.18 -22.84
CA PHE A 388 19.37 22.65 -21.68
C PHE A 388 19.97 21.48 -20.87
N LEU A 389 19.16 20.47 -20.53
CA LEU A 389 19.62 19.33 -19.73
C LEU A 389 20.76 18.56 -20.41
N LEU A 390 20.68 18.36 -21.72
CA LEU A 390 21.72 17.68 -22.49
C LEU A 390 22.99 18.53 -22.62
N LYS A 391 22.87 19.83 -22.89
CA LYS A 391 24.04 20.74 -23.04
C LYS A 391 24.82 20.91 -21.74
N GLU A 392 24.10 21.02 -20.61
CA GLU A 392 24.71 21.17 -19.29
C GLU A 392 25.13 19.83 -18.65
N ASN A 393 25.02 18.71 -19.38
CA ASN A 393 25.30 17.35 -18.89
C ASN A 393 24.52 16.98 -17.62
N LYS A 394 23.35 17.59 -17.42
CA LYS A 394 22.40 17.26 -16.33
C LYS A 394 21.58 16.01 -16.65
N ALA A 395 21.48 15.65 -17.94
CA ALA A 395 20.84 14.43 -18.38
C ALA A 395 21.65 13.74 -19.49
N LYS A 396 21.52 12.43 -19.57
CA LYS A 396 22.03 11.61 -20.68
C LYS A 396 20.99 11.53 -21.81
N PRO A 397 21.39 11.30 -23.06
CA PRO A 397 20.43 11.08 -24.14
C PRO A 397 19.67 9.77 -23.96
N ILE A 398 18.37 9.74 -24.33
CA ILE A 398 17.56 8.52 -24.22
C ILE A 398 18.05 7.36 -25.11
N SER A 399 18.89 7.64 -26.12
CA SER A 399 19.47 6.62 -27.00
C SER A 399 20.34 5.59 -26.25
N ILE A 400 20.82 5.93 -25.04
CA ILE A 400 21.58 5.02 -24.17
C ILE A 400 20.81 4.56 -22.92
N LEU A 401 19.53 4.93 -22.79
CA LEU A 401 18.69 4.65 -21.60
C LEU A 401 18.66 3.15 -21.21
N TRP A 402 18.60 2.29 -22.23
CA TRP A 402 18.42 0.84 -22.07
C TRP A 402 19.74 0.06 -22.08
N SER A 403 20.87 0.74 -22.27
CA SER A 403 22.20 0.14 -22.35
C SER A 403 22.97 0.25 -21.03
N GLU A 404 22.44 1.01 -20.07
CA GLU A 404 22.96 1.27 -18.71
C GLU A 404 21.93 0.87 -17.66
#